data_AF-A0A401GX78-F1
#
_entry.id   AF-A0A401GX78-F1
#
_cell.length_a   1.000
_cell.length_b   1.000
_cell.length_c   1.000
_cell.angle_alpha   90.00
_cell.angle_beta   90.00
_cell.angle_gamma   90.00
#
_symmetry.space_group_name_H-M   'P 1'
#
loop_
_entity.id
_entity.type
_entity.pdbx_description
1 polymer ?
#
loop_
_entity_poly.entity_id
_entity_poly.type
_entity_poly.pdbx_seq_one_letter_code
_entity_poly.pdbx_strand_id
1 'polypeptide(L)'
;MDLQQSTRPASVQSSPRSWGASWFSWFPCALRKCTSTRQVDVRRAIPTRSHSTRLPVELWIYIIDLLEDDVAALRALQLTCWDLLQFMCRDRYLVCDSRSCARLKLLVEFGMAQCIHSLTIRATSKSDTRSRWLNHTLLEVLKNLPAVVTVGLECVMDEPTYPRGHIRLDTVRAILLSFPAMETLHIEELGLRSGFPILVHLTWTLRPTVAPLRHPRWYSPFDTPIQLRDFKFKTCYPNRWGSSEEFARFYLLRWPFKFDLQSLEWNSNYGGQESQMVLAYLLRRSNALKHLHIGFPTCDTLRSGEDTDASSSPRTLNSSGFTHLVSLHLQYRFGSKRSPGAMRAWMPLILSRVNSKNLQELKIILGEESHYMSIDISRLLDWGAFDLQLARLCTVSPRLVTLFHVKPPCTKSKLVPLVTQSTDMIRTRLPHSRAAGAKVGLMYLEFVSEYYVSEDPIQTQWLL
;
A
#
# COMPACT_ATOMS: atom_id res chain seq x y z
N MET A 1 26.03 -66.74 22.14
CA MET A 1 24.98 -65.93 21.49
C MET A 1 25.57 -64.56 21.30
N ASP A 2 26.36 -64.51 20.23
CA ASP A 2 27.22 -63.41 19.84
C ASP A 2 26.43 -62.41 19.02
N LEU A 3 26.60 -61.12 19.31
CA LEU A 3 26.17 -60.04 18.42
C LEU A 3 27.36 -59.14 18.14
N GLN A 4 27.59 -59.02 16.84
CA GLN A 4 28.82 -58.62 16.19
C GLN A 4 29.07 -57.12 16.23
N GLN A 5 30.36 -56.81 16.26
CA GLN A 5 30.98 -55.55 15.89
C GLN A 5 30.62 -55.19 14.43
N SER A 6 30.34 -53.90 14.18
CA SER A 6 30.34 -53.34 12.83
C SER A 6 31.14 -52.04 12.81
N THR A 7 32.07 -52.02 11.87
CA THR A 7 33.18 -51.12 11.63
C THR A 7 32.74 -49.84 10.91
N ARG A 8 33.32 -48.69 11.31
CA ARG A 8 33.30 -47.45 10.52
C ARG A 8 34.48 -47.43 9.55
N PRO A 9 34.29 -46.96 8.30
CA PRO A 9 35.40 -46.47 7.51
C PRO A 9 35.30 -44.96 7.23
N ALA A 10 36.47 -44.34 7.35
CA ALA A 10 37.11 -43.36 6.47
C ALA A 10 36.30 -42.18 5.88
N SER A 11 36.81 -41.01 6.27
CA SER A 11 36.83 -39.74 5.57
C SER A 11 36.95 -39.82 4.04
N VAL A 12 36.06 -39.11 3.33
CA VAL A 12 36.23 -38.76 1.92
C VAL A 12 36.51 -37.26 1.82
N GLN A 13 37.73 -36.95 1.41
CA GLN A 13 38.12 -35.66 0.84
C GLN A 13 37.45 -35.51 -0.54
N SER A 14 36.85 -34.34 -0.81
CA SER A 14 36.61 -33.91 -2.19
C SER A 14 36.98 -32.43 -2.35
N SER A 15 37.97 -32.24 -3.21
CA SER A 15 38.65 -31.01 -3.59
C SER A 15 37.76 -30.11 -4.49
N PRO A 16 38.10 -28.82 -4.64
CA PRO A 16 37.29 -27.85 -5.38
C PRO A 16 37.53 -27.99 -6.90
N ARG A 17 36.45 -28.15 -7.67
CA ARG A 17 36.48 -28.02 -9.13
C ARG A 17 36.40 -26.54 -9.51
N SER A 18 37.56 -25.97 -9.76
CA SER A 18 37.73 -24.87 -10.72
C SER A 18 37.87 -25.46 -12.14
N TRP A 19 38.00 -24.58 -13.13
CA TRP A 19 38.22 -24.79 -14.58
C TRP A 19 36.97 -24.63 -15.46
N GLY A 20 37.04 -23.63 -16.36
CA GLY A 20 36.07 -23.47 -17.43
C GLY A 20 36.00 -22.11 -18.11
N ALA A 21 37.09 -21.33 -18.17
CA ALA A 21 37.17 -20.14 -19.04
C ALA A 21 37.83 -20.53 -20.38
N SER A 22 37.07 -20.44 -21.47
CA SER A 22 37.46 -19.97 -22.82
C SER A 22 36.25 -20.24 -23.72
N TRP A 23 35.78 -19.27 -24.50
CA TRP A 23 35.88 -19.10 -25.96
C TRP A 23 34.94 -17.88 -26.17
N PHE A 24 35.24 -16.73 -26.77
CA PHE A 24 35.92 -16.39 -28.00
C PHE A 24 36.61 -15.02 -27.86
N SER A 25 37.87 -14.95 -28.26
CA SER A 25 38.46 -13.75 -28.85
C SER A 25 37.92 -13.59 -30.29
N TRP A 26 38.00 -12.38 -30.86
CA TRP A 26 38.53 -12.07 -32.21
C TRP A 26 38.47 -10.53 -32.44
N PHE A 27 39.65 -9.89 -32.27
CA PHE A 27 40.21 -8.67 -32.91
C PHE A 27 39.53 -7.28 -32.81
N PRO A 28 40.29 -6.15 -32.95
CA PRO A 28 41.55 -5.79 -32.28
C PRO A 28 41.69 -4.32 -31.83
N CYS A 29 42.77 -4.10 -31.07
CA CYS A 29 43.52 -2.87 -30.82
C CYS A 29 43.34 -1.71 -31.82
N ALA A 30 42.97 -0.54 -31.31
CA ALA A 30 43.71 0.70 -31.53
C ALA A 30 43.25 1.73 -30.50
N LEU A 31 44.16 2.18 -29.63
CA LEU A 31 44.22 3.56 -29.11
C LEU A 31 45.43 3.68 -28.18
N ARG A 32 46.59 3.96 -28.79
CA ARG A 32 47.70 4.63 -28.10
C ARG A 32 47.48 6.14 -28.18
N LYS A 33 47.74 6.77 -27.04
CA LYS A 33 48.03 8.19 -26.80
C LYS A 33 48.52 8.96 -28.04
N CYS A 34 47.85 10.08 -28.32
CA CYS A 34 48.50 11.29 -28.83
C CYS A 34 47.78 12.52 -28.26
N THR A 35 48.40 13.10 -27.24
CA THR A 35 48.24 14.51 -26.88
C THR A 35 48.76 15.37 -28.02
N SER A 36 47.91 16.16 -28.68
CA SER A 36 48.32 17.38 -29.36
C SER A 36 47.12 18.24 -29.71
N THR A 37 47.14 19.45 -29.17
CA THR A 37 46.37 20.64 -29.54
C THR A 37 46.25 20.84 -31.05
N ARG A 38 45.01 21.03 -31.53
CA ARG A 38 44.68 21.93 -32.66
C ARG A 38 43.17 22.18 -32.70
N GLN A 39 42.79 23.44 -32.45
CA GLN A 39 41.50 23.99 -32.87
C GLN A 39 41.38 23.84 -34.38
N VAL A 40 40.35 23.12 -34.83
CA VAL A 40 39.88 23.15 -36.22
C VAL A 40 38.38 23.35 -36.15
N ASP A 41 37.94 24.52 -36.64
CA ASP A 41 36.55 24.80 -36.98
C ASP A 41 36.07 23.79 -38.03
N VAL A 42 35.20 22.87 -37.60
CA VAL A 42 34.49 21.94 -38.49
C VAL A 42 33.01 22.31 -38.44
N ARG A 43 32.65 23.37 -39.18
CA ARG A 43 31.31 23.47 -39.77
C ARG A 43 31.25 22.47 -40.92
N ARG A 44 30.91 21.21 -40.63
CA ARG A 44 30.50 20.22 -41.64
C ARG A 44 29.03 19.89 -41.49
N ALA A 45 28.38 19.95 -42.65
CA ALA A 45 27.02 19.53 -42.99
C ALA A 45 26.35 18.59 -41.98
N ILE A 46 25.19 19.03 -41.47
CA ILE A 46 24.21 18.17 -40.80
C ILE A 46 23.71 17.20 -41.88
N PRO A 47 23.96 15.88 -41.77
CA PRO A 47 23.33 14.91 -42.65
C PRO A 47 21.83 14.98 -42.38
N THR A 48 21.03 15.17 -43.42
CA THR A 48 19.59 14.98 -43.38
C THR A 48 19.33 13.55 -42.90
N ARG A 49 18.83 13.44 -41.65
CA ARG A 49 18.54 12.21 -40.94
C ARG A 49 17.79 11.23 -41.85
N SER A 50 18.46 10.19 -42.30
CA SER A 50 17.79 8.94 -42.63
C SER A 50 16.91 8.57 -41.44
N HIS A 51 15.72 8.04 -41.71
CA HIS A 51 14.78 7.57 -40.70
C HIS A 51 15.45 6.45 -39.87
N SER A 52 16.27 6.83 -38.89
CA SER A 52 16.81 5.91 -37.90
C SER A 52 15.59 5.37 -37.18
N THR A 53 15.35 4.08 -37.36
CA THR A 53 14.38 3.29 -36.61
C THR A 53 14.70 3.48 -35.13
N ARG A 54 14.07 4.49 -34.52
CA ARG A 54 14.17 4.72 -33.08
C ARG A 54 13.60 3.46 -32.44
N LEU A 55 14.40 2.81 -31.60
CA LEU A 55 13.89 1.72 -30.78
C LEU A 55 12.66 2.24 -30.02
N PRO A 56 11.55 1.47 -30.00
CA PRO A 56 10.40 1.75 -29.13
C PRO A 56 10.83 2.07 -27.70
N VAL A 57 10.10 2.97 -27.06
CA VAL A 57 10.42 3.47 -25.70
C VAL A 57 10.49 2.31 -24.70
N GLU A 58 9.64 1.31 -24.88
CA GLU A 58 9.55 0.11 -24.06
C GLU A 58 10.86 -0.69 -24.09
N LEU A 59 11.53 -0.77 -25.25
CA LEU A 59 12.82 -1.45 -25.38
C LEU A 59 13.94 -0.64 -24.74
N TRP A 60 13.90 0.69 -24.80
CA TRP A 60 14.86 1.53 -24.09
C TRP A 60 14.75 1.37 -22.58
N ILE A 61 13.53 1.34 -22.05
CA ILE A 61 13.28 1.06 -20.63
C ILE A 61 13.87 -0.30 -20.26
N TYR A 62 13.60 -1.34 -21.05
CA TYR A 62 14.14 -2.68 -20.80
C TYR A 62 15.68 -2.72 -20.83
N ILE A 63 16.32 -2.02 -21.78
CA ILE A 63 17.79 -1.93 -21.85
C ILE A 63 18.34 -1.21 -20.62
N ILE A 64 17.71 -0.11 -20.20
CA ILE A 64 18.13 0.63 -18.99
C ILE A 64 17.95 -0.25 -17.74
N ASP A 65 16.88 -1.04 -17.68
CA ASP A 65 16.63 -2.01 -16.61
C ASP A 65 17.68 -3.14 -16.60
N LEU A 66 18.20 -3.55 -17.76
CA LEU A 66 19.31 -4.52 -17.83
C LEU A 66 20.65 -3.92 -17.43
N LEU A 67 20.84 -2.62 -17.66
CA LEU A 67 22.04 -1.87 -17.28
C LEU A 67 21.96 -1.34 -15.84
N GLU A 68 20.94 -1.75 -15.09
CA GLU A 68 20.60 -1.22 -13.78
C GLU A 68 21.73 -1.35 -12.74
N ASP A 69 22.62 -2.33 -12.92
CA ASP A 69 23.81 -2.57 -12.09
C ASP A 69 25.12 -2.01 -12.69
N ASP A 70 25.15 -1.59 -13.96
CA ASP A 70 26.34 -1.04 -14.62
C ASP A 70 26.32 0.49 -14.65
N VAL A 71 26.78 1.06 -13.54
CA VAL A 71 26.89 2.52 -13.34
C VAL A 71 27.74 3.19 -14.43
N ALA A 72 28.77 2.51 -14.94
CA ALA A 72 29.63 3.08 -15.97
C ALA A 72 28.90 3.15 -17.31
N ALA A 73 28.13 2.12 -17.66
CA ALA A 73 27.28 2.12 -18.84
C ALA A 73 26.15 3.17 -18.74
N LEU A 74 25.48 3.29 -17.60
CA LEU A 74 24.46 4.32 -17.38
C LEU A 74 25.05 5.74 -17.51
N ARG A 75 26.26 5.95 -16.99
CA ARG A 75 26.99 7.22 -17.16
C ARG A 75 27.38 7.48 -18.61
N ALA A 76 27.81 6.46 -19.34
CA ALA A 76 28.09 6.59 -20.76
C ALA A 76 26.82 6.90 -21.57
N LEU A 77 25.67 6.29 -21.21
CA LEU A 77 24.37 6.59 -21.80
C LEU A 77 23.93 8.04 -21.54
N GLN A 78 24.11 8.53 -20.31
CA GLN A 78 23.87 9.93 -19.96
C GLN A 78 24.66 10.90 -20.86
N LEU A 79 25.92 10.56 -21.17
CA LEU A 79 26.80 11.40 -21.98
C LEU A 79 26.52 11.30 -23.48
N THR A 80 25.90 10.21 -23.96
CA THR A 80 25.65 9.99 -25.39
C THR A 80 24.35 10.62 -25.88
N CYS A 81 23.30 10.67 -25.06
CA CYS A 81 22.02 11.24 -25.51
C CYS A 81 21.17 11.80 -24.37
N TRP A 82 20.86 13.10 -24.44
CA TRP A 82 19.94 13.76 -23.49
C TRP A 82 18.50 13.26 -23.60
N ASP A 83 18.08 12.76 -24.77
CA ASP A 83 16.75 12.17 -24.91
C ASP A 83 16.65 10.84 -24.13
N LEU A 84 17.75 10.10 -23.97
CA LEU A 84 17.76 8.85 -23.20
C LEU A 84 17.67 9.10 -21.69
N LEU A 85 18.08 10.27 -21.23
CA LEU A 85 17.94 10.67 -19.83
C LEU A 85 16.49 10.74 -19.38
N GLN A 86 15.58 11.17 -20.27
CA GLN A 86 14.15 11.17 -19.97
C GLN A 86 13.62 9.75 -19.72
N PHE A 87 14.21 8.73 -20.34
CA PHE A 87 13.86 7.33 -20.09
C PHE A 87 14.54 6.75 -18.84
N MET A 88 15.70 7.28 -18.43
CA MET A 88 16.35 6.91 -17.16
C MET A 88 15.67 7.54 -15.94
N CYS A 89 14.94 8.63 -16.15
CA CYS A 89 14.09 9.28 -15.18
C CYS A 89 12.87 8.40 -14.85
N ARG A 90 13.08 7.35 -14.06
CA ARG A 90 11.97 6.57 -13.51
C ARG A 90 11.18 7.47 -12.56
N ASP A 91 9.91 7.71 -12.89
CA ASP A 91 8.97 8.38 -11.99
C ASP A 91 8.86 7.67 -10.63
N ARG A 92 9.14 6.36 -10.59
CA ARG A 92 9.04 5.50 -9.42
C ARG A 92 10.37 4.81 -9.11
N TYR A 93 10.85 4.97 -7.89
CA TYR A 93 12.04 4.31 -7.38
C TYR A 93 11.74 3.45 -6.15
N LEU A 94 12.31 2.24 -6.09
CA LEU A 94 12.14 1.31 -4.97
C LEU A 94 13.48 1.14 -4.24
N VAL A 95 13.48 1.37 -2.93
CA VAL A 95 14.63 1.14 -2.05
C VAL A 95 14.32 -0.02 -1.13
N CYS A 96 14.93 -1.18 -1.37
CA CYS A 96 14.68 -2.40 -0.59
C CYS A 96 15.84 -2.83 0.31
N ASP A 97 17.04 -2.29 0.07
CA ASP A 97 18.28 -2.70 0.73
C ASP A 97 19.38 -1.61 0.62
N SER A 98 20.59 -1.92 1.11
CA SER A 98 21.72 -1.00 1.03
C SER A 98 22.23 -0.75 -0.39
N ARG A 99 22.07 -1.72 -1.31
CA ARG A 99 22.54 -1.61 -2.71
C ARG A 99 21.65 -0.66 -3.50
N SER A 100 20.33 -0.85 -3.41
CA SER A 100 19.32 0.06 -3.98
C SER A 100 19.44 1.47 -3.39
N CYS A 101 19.74 1.61 -2.09
CA CYS A 101 20.04 2.91 -1.49
C CYS A 101 21.32 3.57 -2.06
N ALA A 102 22.40 2.80 -2.23
CA ALA A 102 23.63 3.30 -2.86
C ALA A 102 23.40 3.71 -4.32
N ARG A 103 22.54 2.99 -5.04
CA ARG A 103 22.15 3.33 -6.41
C ARG A 103 21.32 4.60 -6.47
N LEU A 104 20.36 4.78 -5.55
CA LEU A 104 19.63 6.04 -5.42
C LEU A 104 20.59 7.21 -5.15
N LYS A 105 21.59 7.02 -4.30
CA LYS A 105 22.64 8.02 -4.04
C LYS A 105 23.37 8.41 -5.33
N LEU A 106 23.78 7.44 -6.13
CA LEU A 106 24.44 7.69 -7.41
C LEU A 106 23.53 8.48 -8.37
N LEU A 107 22.24 8.12 -8.48
CA LEU A 107 21.28 8.86 -9.30
C LEU A 107 21.16 10.33 -8.87
N VAL A 108 21.13 10.59 -7.56
CA VAL A 108 21.16 11.94 -7.00
C VAL A 108 22.45 12.66 -7.38
N GLU A 109 23.61 12.02 -7.23
CA GLU A 109 24.93 12.58 -7.59
C GLU A 109 25.04 12.88 -9.09
N PHE A 110 24.34 12.12 -9.95
CA PHE A 110 24.26 12.38 -11.39
C PHE A 110 23.26 13.47 -11.79
N GLY A 111 22.59 14.11 -10.83
CA GLY A 111 21.61 15.18 -11.07
C GLY A 111 20.21 14.68 -11.45
N MET A 112 19.91 13.39 -11.26
CA MET A 112 18.59 12.81 -11.58
C MET A 112 17.56 12.98 -10.47
N ALA A 113 17.92 13.60 -9.36
CA ALA A 113 17.04 13.77 -8.21
C ALA A 113 15.66 14.37 -8.56
N GLN A 114 15.64 15.33 -9.48
CA GLN A 114 14.43 16.02 -9.93
C GLN A 114 13.45 15.14 -10.72
N CYS A 115 13.90 13.98 -11.20
CA CYS A 115 13.08 13.05 -11.96
C CYS A 115 12.34 12.03 -11.09
N ILE A 116 12.66 11.95 -9.80
CA ILE A 116 12.10 10.94 -8.90
C ILE A 116 10.89 11.55 -8.21
N HIS A 117 9.70 11.24 -8.71
CA HIS A 117 8.42 11.75 -8.19
C HIS A 117 7.78 10.81 -7.16
N SER A 118 8.12 9.53 -7.19
CA SER A 118 7.58 8.50 -6.32
C SER A 118 8.70 7.64 -5.76
N LEU A 119 8.74 7.48 -4.45
CA LEU A 119 9.74 6.68 -3.76
C LEU A 119 9.06 5.68 -2.83
N THR A 120 9.31 4.39 -3.06
CA THR A 120 8.88 3.32 -2.15
C THR A 120 10.08 2.81 -1.37
N ILE A 121 10.00 2.80 -0.04
CA ILE A 121 11.00 2.23 0.84
C ILE A 121 10.42 0.93 1.41
N ARG A 122 11.02 -0.19 1.03
CA ARG A 122 10.61 -1.53 1.42
C ARG A 122 11.61 -2.13 2.39
N ALA A 123 11.27 -2.22 3.67
CA ALA A 123 12.08 -2.93 4.65
C ALA A 123 11.80 -4.43 4.57
N THR A 124 12.84 -5.26 4.54
CA THR A 124 12.73 -6.73 4.56
C THR A 124 13.31 -7.31 5.85
N SER A 125 12.69 -8.37 6.36
CA SER A 125 13.07 -8.97 7.65
C SER A 125 14.42 -9.69 7.64
N LYS A 126 14.84 -10.23 6.48
CA LYS A 126 16.12 -10.94 6.29
C LYS A 126 17.37 -10.07 6.44
N SER A 127 17.24 -8.74 6.50
CA SER A 127 18.38 -7.81 6.62
C SER A 127 18.90 -7.67 8.07
N ASP A 128 19.29 -8.78 8.70
CA ASP A 128 19.63 -8.83 10.14
C ASP A 128 20.97 -8.15 10.48
N THR A 129 21.78 -7.76 9.49
CA THR A 129 22.96 -6.91 9.70
C THR A 129 22.57 -5.43 9.74
N ARG A 130 21.82 -5.06 10.80
CA ARG A 130 21.57 -3.70 11.31
C ARG A 130 21.33 -2.67 10.21
N SER A 131 20.08 -2.24 10.07
CA SER A 131 19.51 -1.16 9.24
C SER A 131 20.18 0.24 9.32
N ARG A 132 21.52 0.32 9.40
CA ARG A 132 22.35 1.52 9.35
C ARG A 132 22.11 2.29 8.06
N TRP A 133 21.97 1.58 6.94
CA TRP A 133 21.66 2.23 5.67
C TRP A 133 20.31 2.96 5.76
N LEU A 134 19.29 2.36 6.39
CA LEU A 134 17.98 2.97 6.56
C LEU A 134 18.01 4.18 7.50
N ASN A 135 18.79 4.09 8.58
CA ASN A 135 18.84 5.11 9.63
C ASN A 135 19.83 6.25 9.34
N HIS A 136 20.80 6.06 8.45
CA HIS A 136 21.84 7.05 8.16
C HIS A 136 21.94 7.36 6.67
N THR A 137 22.40 6.39 5.87
CA THR A 137 22.69 6.59 4.45
C THR A 137 21.47 7.06 3.67
N LEU A 138 20.31 6.43 3.90
CA LEU A 138 19.06 6.79 3.24
C LEU A 138 18.69 8.23 3.58
N LEU A 139 18.68 8.60 4.86
CA LEU A 139 18.30 9.95 5.29
C LEU A 139 19.20 11.06 4.70
N GLU A 140 20.47 10.78 4.45
CA GLU A 140 21.36 11.72 3.73
C GLU A 140 20.93 11.89 2.28
N VAL A 141 20.55 10.80 1.61
CA VAL A 141 20.11 10.81 0.21
C VAL A 141 18.75 11.48 0.07
N LEU A 142 17.80 11.22 0.98
CA LEU A 142 16.43 11.73 0.87
C LEU A 142 16.34 13.27 0.89
N LYS A 143 17.26 13.94 1.59
CA LYS A 143 17.34 15.42 1.63
C LYS A 143 17.53 16.04 0.26
N ASN A 144 18.07 15.27 -0.69
CA ASN A 144 18.35 15.73 -2.04
C ASN A 144 17.26 15.32 -3.04
N LEU A 145 16.07 14.91 -2.58
CA LEU A 145 14.96 14.48 -3.44
C LEU A 145 13.75 15.43 -3.32
N PRO A 146 13.85 16.69 -3.79
CA PRO A 146 12.83 17.71 -3.58
C PRO A 146 11.54 17.46 -4.38
N ALA A 147 11.62 16.68 -5.47
CA ALA A 147 10.51 16.44 -6.39
C ALA A 147 9.60 15.26 -5.98
N VAL A 148 9.91 14.56 -4.88
CA VAL A 148 9.12 13.40 -4.45
C VAL A 148 7.77 13.85 -3.90
N VAL A 149 6.72 13.50 -4.63
CA VAL A 149 5.31 13.77 -4.30
C VAL A 149 4.63 12.54 -3.71
N THR A 150 5.07 11.32 -4.09
CA THR A 150 4.52 10.06 -3.59
C THR A 150 5.55 9.30 -2.76
N VAL A 151 5.19 8.92 -1.53
CA VAL A 151 6.04 8.12 -0.65
C VAL A 151 5.33 6.83 -0.27
N GLY A 152 5.95 5.69 -0.54
CA GLY A 152 5.54 4.37 -0.08
C GLY A 152 6.43 3.87 1.05
N LEU A 153 5.84 3.38 2.13
CA LEU A 153 6.54 2.71 3.22
C LEU A 153 5.98 1.30 3.35
N GLU A 154 6.78 0.33 2.93
CA GLU A 154 6.41 -1.09 2.91
C GLU A 154 7.31 -1.86 3.88
N CYS A 155 6.76 -2.84 4.58
CA CYS A 155 7.57 -3.77 5.36
C CYS A 155 7.16 -5.20 5.00
N VAL A 156 8.01 -5.90 4.27
CA VAL A 156 7.75 -7.27 3.83
C VAL A 156 8.27 -8.23 4.88
N MET A 157 7.35 -8.98 5.48
CA MET A 157 7.63 -10.04 6.43
C MET A 157 7.81 -11.35 5.67
N ASP A 158 9.04 -11.85 5.58
CA ASP A 158 9.31 -13.16 4.94
C ASP A 158 8.71 -14.34 5.72
N GLU A 159 8.51 -14.19 7.03
CA GLU A 159 7.94 -15.22 7.90
C GLU A 159 6.88 -14.64 8.85
N PRO A 160 5.74 -15.33 9.03
CA PRO A 160 4.64 -14.87 9.88
C PRO A 160 4.92 -14.99 11.39
N THR A 161 6.02 -15.62 11.79
CA THR A 161 6.19 -16.12 13.15
C THR A 161 6.63 -15.07 14.16
N TYR A 162 7.34 -14.00 13.78
CA TYR A 162 7.70 -12.93 14.73
C TYR A 162 7.90 -11.55 14.06
N PRO A 163 6.95 -10.61 14.24
CA PRO A 163 7.13 -9.21 13.84
C PRO A 163 8.13 -8.52 14.77
N ARG A 164 9.43 -8.69 14.51
CA ARG A 164 10.44 -7.80 15.10
C ARG A 164 10.35 -6.50 14.32
N GLY A 165 9.87 -5.43 14.95
CA GLY A 165 9.83 -4.12 14.30
C GLY A 165 11.19 -3.77 13.68
N HIS A 166 11.18 -3.43 12.39
CA HIS A 166 12.40 -3.28 11.57
C HIS A 166 12.84 -1.83 11.45
N ILE A 167 11.87 -0.90 11.51
CA ILE A 167 12.12 0.53 11.36
C ILE A 167 11.86 1.22 12.70
N ARG A 168 12.83 2.05 13.13
CA ARG A 168 12.64 2.93 14.28
C ARG A 168 11.64 4.02 13.94
N LEU A 169 10.82 4.37 14.91
CA LEU A 169 9.81 5.41 14.78
C LEU A 169 10.41 6.76 14.34
N ASP A 170 11.54 7.14 14.93
CA ASP A 170 12.26 8.38 14.57
C ASP A 170 12.76 8.36 13.13
N THR A 171 13.13 7.19 12.61
CA THR A 171 13.57 7.02 11.22
C THR A 171 12.40 7.22 10.26
N VAL A 172 11.23 6.64 10.54
CA VAL A 172 10.04 6.90 9.72
C VAL A 172 9.69 8.37 9.71
N ARG A 173 9.74 9.02 10.88
CA ARG A 173 9.53 10.46 10.98
C ARG A 173 10.53 11.24 10.12
N ALA A 174 11.82 10.92 10.22
CA ALA A 174 12.86 11.58 9.44
C ALA A 174 12.67 11.38 7.92
N ILE A 175 12.24 10.18 7.51
CA ILE A 175 11.88 9.89 6.11
C ILE A 175 10.74 10.81 5.65
N LEU A 176 9.61 10.86 6.37
CA LEU A 176 8.47 11.69 5.96
C LEU A 176 8.81 13.18 5.95
N LEU A 177 9.63 13.63 6.91
CA LEU A 177 10.14 14.99 6.97
C LEU A 177 11.27 15.26 5.96
N SER A 178 11.60 14.35 5.06
CA SER A 178 12.54 14.65 3.97
C SER A 178 11.83 15.15 2.71
N PHE A 179 10.50 15.08 2.65
CA PHE A 179 9.71 15.35 1.44
C PHE A 179 8.65 16.45 1.68
N PRO A 180 9.04 17.74 1.57
CA PRO A 180 8.10 18.84 1.77
C PRO A 180 6.99 18.92 0.69
N ALA A 181 7.26 18.41 -0.52
CA ALA A 181 6.31 18.35 -1.63
C ALA A 181 5.40 17.10 -1.61
N MET A 182 5.47 16.26 -0.58
CA MET A 182 4.70 15.02 -0.51
C MET A 182 3.19 15.31 -0.45
N GLU A 183 2.47 14.79 -1.43
CA GLU A 183 1.00 14.82 -1.49
C GLU A 183 0.38 13.44 -1.23
N THR A 184 1.11 12.37 -1.54
CA THR A 184 0.60 10.99 -1.49
C THR A 184 1.47 10.15 -0.56
N LEU A 185 0.83 9.51 0.41
CA LEU A 185 1.50 8.63 1.37
C LEU A 185 0.84 7.25 1.38
N HIS A 186 1.61 6.23 1.05
CA HIS A 186 1.22 4.83 1.12
C HIS A 186 1.98 4.14 2.25
N ILE A 187 1.26 3.47 3.14
CA ILE A 187 1.81 2.69 4.23
C ILE A 187 1.26 1.28 4.13
N GLU A 188 2.14 0.31 3.93
CA GLU A 188 1.78 -1.10 3.84
C GLU A 188 2.63 -1.91 4.84
N GLU A 189 1.94 -2.63 5.73
CA GLU A 189 2.54 -3.61 6.65
C GLU A 189 3.61 -3.07 7.61
N LEU A 190 3.66 -1.76 7.86
CA LEU A 190 4.74 -1.14 8.62
C LEU A 190 4.92 -1.71 10.04
N GLY A 191 5.94 -2.54 10.22
CA GLY A 191 6.35 -3.09 11.50
C GLY A 191 7.30 -2.15 12.24
N LEU A 192 6.78 -1.34 13.16
CA LEU A 192 7.61 -0.42 13.93
C LEU A 192 8.19 -1.08 15.17
N ARG A 193 9.47 -0.78 15.43
CA ARG A 193 10.13 -1.17 16.67
C ARG A 193 9.74 -0.17 17.75
N SER A 194 8.79 -0.50 18.60
CA SER A 194 8.51 0.30 19.79
C SER A 194 9.67 0.14 20.78
N GLY A 195 10.51 1.18 20.90
CA GLY A 195 11.49 1.27 21.98
C GLY A 195 10.86 1.65 23.32
N PHE A 196 9.58 2.07 23.32
CA PHE A 196 8.93 2.75 24.45
C PHE A 196 7.44 2.41 24.66
N PRO A 197 6.98 1.15 24.58
CA PRO A 197 5.56 0.85 24.79
C PRO A 197 5.06 1.17 26.22
N ILE A 198 5.94 1.24 27.23
CA ILE A 198 5.52 1.36 28.64
C ILE A 198 5.33 2.81 29.11
N LEU A 199 6.17 3.77 28.68
CA LEU A 199 6.09 5.15 29.18
C LEU A 199 4.99 6.01 28.53
N VAL A 200 4.64 5.72 27.28
CA VAL A 200 3.55 6.42 26.57
C VAL A 200 2.17 5.91 27.04
N HIS A 201 2.03 4.64 27.40
CA HIS A 201 0.77 4.15 27.97
C HIS A 201 0.52 4.65 29.40
N LEU A 202 1.55 4.68 30.25
CA LEU A 202 1.42 5.11 31.65
C LEU A 202 1.13 6.60 31.83
N THR A 203 1.48 7.45 30.86
CA THR A 203 1.20 8.90 30.95
C THR A 203 -0.17 9.30 30.38
N TRP A 204 -0.89 8.40 29.69
CA TRP A 204 -2.09 8.77 28.92
C TRP A 204 -3.39 8.07 29.36
N THR A 205 -3.31 6.98 30.14
CA THR A 205 -4.49 6.38 30.79
C THR A 205 -5.05 7.25 31.92
N LEU A 206 -4.33 8.31 32.32
CA LEU A 206 -4.77 9.28 33.32
C LEU A 206 -5.32 10.55 32.62
N ARG A 207 -6.62 10.50 32.31
CA ARG A 207 -7.55 11.59 31.89
C ARG A 207 -7.76 11.83 30.39
N PRO A 208 -8.94 11.45 29.85
CA PRO A 208 -9.46 11.96 28.59
C PRO A 208 -10.23 13.26 28.88
N THR A 209 -9.54 14.32 29.27
CA THR A 209 -10.12 15.67 29.24
C THR A 209 -9.24 16.50 28.34
N VAL A 210 -9.91 17.16 27.39
CA VAL A 210 -9.37 17.95 26.28
C VAL A 210 -8.62 19.18 26.81
N ALA A 211 -7.52 18.97 27.52
CA ALA A 211 -6.53 20.00 27.75
C ALA A 211 -5.60 19.98 26.51
N PRO A 212 -5.38 21.10 25.83
CA PRO A 212 -4.32 21.20 24.85
C PRO A 212 -3.00 21.05 25.62
N LEU A 213 -2.52 19.81 25.71
CA LEU A 213 -1.20 19.52 26.24
C LEU A 213 -0.22 20.40 25.46
N ARG A 214 0.39 21.35 26.18
CA ARG A 214 1.55 22.13 25.71
C ARG A 214 2.70 21.15 25.51
N HIS A 215 2.65 20.43 24.40
CA HIS A 215 3.68 19.49 24.03
C HIS A 215 4.97 20.24 23.70
N PRO A 216 6.15 19.64 23.97
CA PRO A 216 7.43 20.24 23.59
C PRO A 216 7.34 20.64 22.14
N ARG A 217 7.60 21.92 21.82
CA ARG A 217 7.49 22.46 20.45
C ARG A 217 8.21 21.49 19.51
N TRP A 218 7.44 20.79 18.69
CA TRP A 218 7.97 19.91 17.66
C TRP A 218 8.53 20.85 16.61
N TYR A 219 9.84 21.12 16.66
CA TYR A 219 10.50 21.91 15.64
C TYR A 219 10.45 21.10 14.33
N SER A 220 9.46 21.41 13.50
CA SER A 220 9.52 21.08 12.08
C SER A 220 10.59 21.98 11.48
N PRO A 221 11.54 21.45 10.69
CA PRO A 221 12.46 22.29 9.94
C PRO A 221 11.76 23.06 8.81
N PHE A 222 10.49 22.74 8.52
CA PHE A 222 9.71 23.38 7.49
C PHE A 222 8.79 24.45 8.05
N ASP A 223 8.83 25.62 7.41
CA ASP A 223 7.88 26.72 7.61
C ASP A 223 6.52 26.41 6.95
N THR A 224 6.49 25.51 5.96
CA THR A 224 5.28 25.12 5.23
C THR A 224 4.74 23.76 5.68
N PRO A 225 3.42 23.61 5.89
CA PRO A 225 2.82 22.31 6.16
C PRO A 225 2.89 21.39 4.95
N ILE A 226 3.11 20.10 5.19
CA ILE A 226 3.02 19.05 4.18
C ILE A 226 1.53 18.76 3.96
N GLN A 227 1.04 18.98 2.73
CA GLN A 227 -0.37 18.80 2.40
C GLN A 227 -0.61 17.40 1.83
N LEU A 228 -1.16 16.51 2.65
CA LEU A 228 -1.54 15.18 2.20
C LEU A 228 -2.91 15.24 1.52
N ARG A 229 -2.95 14.78 0.26
CA ARG A 229 -4.16 14.62 -0.57
C ARG A 229 -4.58 13.17 -0.68
N ASP A 230 -3.63 12.25 -0.78
CA ASP A 230 -3.93 10.83 -0.92
C ASP A 230 -3.24 10.04 0.19
N PHE A 231 -4.03 9.26 0.93
CA PHE A 231 -3.51 8.43 2.00
C PHE A 231 -3.98 6.99 1.84
N LYS A 232 -3.03 6.07 1.78
CA LYS A 232 -3.29 4.63 1.75
C LYS A 232 -2.65 3.98 2.95
N PHE A 233 -3.43 3.24 3.72
CA PHE A 233 -3.00 2.51 4.89
C PHE A 233 -3.48 1.07 4.77
N LYS A 234 -2.56 0.12 4.75
CA LYS A 234 -2.85 -1.31 4.70
C LYS A 234 -2.00 -2.03 5.72
N THR A 235 -2.62 -2.88 6.53
CA THR A 235 -1.91 -3.75 7.48
C THR A 235 -2.33 -5.18 7.23
N CYS A 236 -1.39 -6.11 7.10
CA CYS A 236 -1.71 -7.51 6.79
C CYS A 236 -1.62 -8.45 8.00
N TYR A 237 -1.10 -7.99 9.13
CA TYR A 237 -0.96 -8.82 10.32
C TYR A 237 -1.79 -8.29 11.49
N PRO A 238 -2.47 -9.16 12.26
CA PRO A 238 -3.06 -8.82 13.54
C PRO A 238 -1.92 -8.58 14.53
N ASN A 239 -1.27 -7.43 14.40
CA ASN A 239 -0.14 -7.09 15.22
C ASN A 239 -0.70 -6.79 16.61
N ARG A 240 -0.49 -7.69 17.57
CA ARG A 240 -0.86 -7.46 18.99
C ARG A 240 -0.16 -6.24 19.60
N TRP A 241 0.76 -5.61 18.86
CA TRP A 241 1.72 -4.63 19.35
C TRP A 241 1.46 -3.19 18.90
N GLY A 242 0.23 -2.82 18.50
CA GLY A 242 -0.24 -1.43 18.38
C GLY A 242 0.45 -0.52 17.35
N SER A 243 1.50 -0.98 16.68
CA SER A 243 2.56 -0.06 16.26
C SER A 243 2.25 0.79 15.01
N SER A 244 1.46 0.31 14.06
CA SER A 244 1.12 1.07 12.84
C SER A 244 -0.02 2.08 13.05
N GLU A 245 -1.00 1.73 13.88
CA GLU A 245 -2.13 2.63 14.21
C GLU A 245 -1.69 3.72 15.20
N GLU A 246 -0.83 3.36 16.15
CA GLU A 246 -0.12 4.34 16.99
C GLU A 246 0.69 5.31 16.14
N PHE A 247 1.37 4.85 15.08
CA PHE A 247 2.09 5.73 14.18
C PHE A 247 1.20 6.77 13.51
N ALA A 248 0.09 6.31 12.93
CA ALA A 248 -0.89 7.22 12.35
C ALA A 248 -1.37 8.22 13.41
N ARG A 249 -1.76 7.74 14.60
CA ARG A 249 -2.24 8.57 15.72
C ARG A 249 -1.25 9.61 16.19
N PHE A 250 0.02 9.24 16.36
CA PHE A 250 1.03 10.06 17.02
C PHE A 250 1.81 10.97 16.06
N TYR A 251 1.93 10.59 14.79
CA TYR A 251 2.83 11.28 13.86
C TYR A 251 2.11 11.87 12.67
N LEU A 252 1.25 11.09 12.02
CA LEU A 252 0.51 11.60 10.88
C LEU A 252 -0.45 12.69 11.33
N LEU A 253 -1.24 12.47 12.39
CA LEU A 253 -2.25 13.43 12.85
C LEU A 253 -1.69 14.73 13.48
N ARG A 254 -0.37 14.97 13.42
CA ARG A 254 0.30 16.13 14.01
C ARG A 254 0.97 17.00 12.94
N TRP A 255 1.31 18.23 13.33
CA TRP A 255 2.17 19.11 12.53
C TRP A 255 3.48 18.38 12.15
N PRO A 256 4.00 18.52 10.91
CA PRO A 256 3.63 19.49 9.87
C PRO A 256 2.54 19.03 8.90
N PHE A 257 1.88 17.91 9.13
CA PHE A 257 0.90 17.40 8.17
C PHE A 257 -0.43 18.15 8.27
N LYS A 258 -0.91 18.63 7.11
CA LYS A 258 -2.27 19.12 6.90
C LYS A 258 -3.00 18.10 6.05
N PHE A 259 -4.11 17.59 6.58
CA PHE A 259 -4.97 16.65 5.88
C PHE A 259 -6.05 17.43 5.15
N ASP A 260 -5.99 17.41 3.83
CA ASP A 260 -7.10 17.79 2.97
C ASP A 260 -7.30 16.67 1.94
N LEU A 261 -7.61 15.48 2.48
CA LEU A 261 -7.59 14.25 1.71
C LEU A 261 -8.67 14.28 0.64
N GLN A 262 -8.28 13.98 -0.60
CA GLN A 262 -9.17 13.67 -1.72
C GLN A 262 -9.40 12.16 -1.82
N SER A 263 -8.39 11.35 -1.52
CA SER A 263 -8.51 9.89 -1.46
C SER A 263 -8.02 9.33 -0.12
N LEU A 264 -8.83 8.46 0.47
CA LEU A 264 -8.47 7.70 1.67
C LEU A 264 -8.73 6.21 1.43
N GLU A 265 -7.69 5.41 1.50
CA GLU A 265 -7.79 3.96 1.53
C GLU A 265 -7.30 3.46 2.89
N TRP A 266 -8.22 2.95 3.71
CA TRP A 266 -7.94 2.41 5.03
C TRP A 266 -8.26 0.93 5.04
N ASN A 267 -7.27 0.07 5.19
CA ASN A 267 -7.42 -1.37 5.15
C ASN A 267 -6.68 -2.02 6.32
N SER A 268 -7.25 -1.86 7.51
CA SER A 268 -6.66 -2.42 8.72
C SER A 268 -7.05 -3.89 8.85
N ASN A 269 -6.12 -4.71 9.34
CA ASN A 269 -6.35 -6.09 9.81
C ASN A 269 -6.68 -6.12 11.30
N TYR A 270 -6.95 -4.96 11.88
CA TYR A 270 -7.46 -4.81 13.22
C TYR A 270 -8.67 -3.87 13.22
N GLY A 271 -9.85 -4.41 13.54
CA GLY A 271 -11.08 -3.63 13.69
C GLY A 271 -11.27 -3.07 15.09
N GLY A 272 -10.21 -2.94 15.90
CA GLY A 272 -10.33 -2.48 17.29
C GLY A 272 -10.63 -0.99 17.42
N GLN A 273 -10.99 -0.58 18.63
CA GLN A 273 -11.41 0.79 18.94
C GLN A 273 -10.36 1.84 18.57
N GLU A 274 -9.06 1.53 18.73
CA GLU A 274 -7.96 2.45 18.39
C GLU A 274 -7.90 2.75 16.89
N SER A 275 -7.86 1.72 16.04
CA SER A 275 -8.00 1.83 14.58
C SER A 275 -9.17 2.71 14.16
N GLN A 276 -10.32 2.42 14.76
CA GLN A 276 -11.57 3.12 14.51
C GLN A 276 -11.49 4.60 14.91
N MET A 277 -10.84 4.93 16.02
CA MET A 277 -10.64 6.31 16.46
C MET A 277 -9.71 7.08 15.52
N VAL A 278 -8.61 6.46 15.06
CA VAL A 278 -7.68 7.07 14.10
C VAL A 278 -8.39 7.33 12.78
N LEU A 279 -9.11 6.35 12.25
CA LEU A 279 -9.89 6.50 11.02
C LEU A 279 -10.96 7.59 11.17
N ALA A 280 -11.73 7.60 12.26
CA ALA A 280 -12.74 8.63 12.50
C ALA A 280 -12.12 10.03 12.58
N TYR A 281 -10.92 10.16 13.15
CA TYR A 281 -10.20 11.43 13.17
C TYR A 281 -9.80 11.88 11.76
N LEU A 282 -9.21 10.98 10.94
CA LEU A 282 -8.84 11.28 9.55
C LEU A 282 -10.06 11.74 8.76
N LEU A 283 -11.18 11.02 8.89
CA LEU A 283 -12.44 11.35 8.23
C LEU A 283 -12.99 12.71 8.64
N ARG A 284 -12.91 13.08 9.93
CA ARG A 284 -13.33 14.40 10.43
C ARG A 284 -12.50 15.56 9.89
N ARG A 285 -11.22 15.31 9.58
CA ARG A 285 -10.28 16.33 9.10
C ARG A 285 -10.34 16.50 7.58
N SER A 286 -10.94 15.54 6.87
CA SER A 286 -10.93 15.49 5.41
C SER A 286 -12.20 16.09 4.85
N ASN A 287 -12.17 17.38 4.54
CA ASN A 287 -13.33 18.08 3.99
C ASN A 287 -13.49 17.89 2.48
N ALA A 288 -12.41 17.59 1.75
CA ALA A 288 -12.41 17.45 0.29
C ALA A 288 -12.48 15.98 -0.21
N LEU A 289 -12.91 15.05 0.65
CA LEU A 289 -12.83 13.62 0.36
C LEU A 289 -13.76 13.22 -0.80
N LYS A 290 -13.16 12.70 -1.88
CA LYS A 290 -13.83 12.21 -3.11
C LYS A 290 -13.88 10.68 -3.16
N HIS A 291 -12.81 10.02 -2.73
CA HIS A 291 -12.69 8.57 -2.80
C HIS A 291 -12.42 8.02 -1.42
N LEU A 292 -13.26 7.10 -0.96
CA LEU A 292 -13.12 6.48 0.35
C LEU A 292 -13.19 4.96 0.23
N HIS A 293 -12.12 4.27 0.58
CA HIS A 293 -12.08 2.83 0.75
C HIS A 293 -11.82 2.50 2.22
N ILE A 294 -12.70 1.72 2.84
CA ILE A 294 -12.55 1.25 4.23
C ILE A 294 -12.69 -0.26 4.26
N GLY A 295 -11.69 -0.94 4.81
CA GLY A 295 -11.68 -2.37 5.06
C GLY A 295 -11.38 -2.68 6.52
N PHE A 296 -12.19 -3.55 7.11
CA PHE A 296 -11.99 -4.13 8.44
C PHE A 296 -12.17 -5.65 8.41
N PRO A 297 -11.43 -6.41 9.23
CA PRO A 297 -11.66 -7.84 9.41
C PRO A 297 -12.92 -8.09 10.24
N THR A 298 -13.50 -9.28 10.07
CA THR A 298 -14.36 -9.87 11.10
C THR A 298 -13.52 -10.12 12.36
N CYS A 299 -14.05 -9.75 13.52
CA CYS A 299 -13.26 -9.62 14.74
C CYS A 299 -13.02 -10.99 15.42
N ASP A 300 -11.74 -11.41 15.50
CA ASP A 300 -11.35 -12.67 16.17
C ASP A 300 -11.20 -12.56 17.69
N THR A 301 -11.23 -11.35 18.26
CA THR A 301 -10.78 -11.10 19.65
C THR A 301 -11.78 -11.44 20.75
N LEU A 302 -13.00 -11.84 20.42
CA LEU A 302 -13.94 -12.37 21.43
C LEU A 302 -13.54 -13.81 21.74
N ARG A 303 -12.61 -13.96 22.68
CA ARG A 303 -12.24 -15.24 23.33
C ARG A 303 -12.92 -15.40 24.70
N SER A 304 -13.62 -14.40 25.21
CA SER A 304 -14.49 -14.52 26.37
C SER A 304 -15.93 -14.31 25.93
N GLY A 305 -16.82 -15.23 26.33
CA GLY A 305 -18.26 -15.21 26.03
C GLY A 305 -19.01 -14.10 26.76
N GLU A 306 -18.45 -12.90 26.81
CA GLU A 306 -19.18 -11.70 27.16
C GLU A 306 -19.71 -11.12 25.86
N ASP A 307 -21.02 -11.29 25.67
CA ASP A 307 -21.86 -10.56 24.73
C ASP A 307 -21.74 -9.06 25.03
N THR A 308 -20.60 -8.47 24.69
CA THR A 308 -20.44 -7.03 24.60
C THR A 308 -21.10 -6.61 23.29
N ASP A 309 -22.43 -6.62 23.35
CA ASP A 309 -23.33 -5.79 22.57
C ASP A 309 -22.59 -4.56 22.03
N ALA A 310 -22.57 -4.39 20.71
CA ALA A 310 -22.75 -3.13 19.98
C ALA A 310 -22.01 -1.84 20.45
N SER A 311 -21.09 -1.91 21.40
CA SER A 311 -20.62 -0.79 22.21
C SER A 311 -19.38 -0.12 21.64
N SER A 312 -18.75 -0.74 20.63
CA SER A 312 -17.87 -0.02 19.71
C SER A 312 -18.65 0.70 18.60
N SER A 313 -19.89 1.14 18.88
CA SER A 313 -20.54 2.15 18.04
C SER A 313 -19.58 3.35 17.93
N PRO A 314 -19.20 3.79 16.72
CA PRO A 314 -18.26 4.88 16.52
C PRO A 314 -18.93 6.21 16.87
N ARG A 315 -19.09 6.50 18.16
CA ARG A 315 -19.58 7.80 18.66
C ARG A 315 -18.73 8.95 18.08
N THR A 316 -17.52 8.63 17.65
CA THR A 316 -16.56 9.52 17.00
C THR A 316 -16.88 9.87 15.54
N LEU A 317 -17.85 9.29 14.83
CA LEU A 317 -18.19 9.78 13.47
C LEU A 317 -19.27 10.86 13.43
N ASN A 318 -19.78 11.30 14.59
CA ASN A 318 -20.98 12.13 14.63
C ASN A 318 -20.86 13.55 14.03
N SER A 319 -19.65 14.04 13.77
CA SER A 319 -19.40 15.38 13.25
C SER A 319 -18.89 15.42 11.81
N SER A 320 -18.60 14.27 11.19
CA SER A 320 -18.14 14.22 9.80
C SER A 320 -19.34 14.14 8.85
N GLY A 321 -19.39 15.02 7.84
CA GLY A 321 -20.33 14.95 6.73
C GLY A 321 -19.57 14.78 5.43
N PHE A 322 -19.96 13.81 4.60
CA PHE A 322 -19.30 13.55 3.33
C PHE A 322 -20.08 14.20 2.19
N THR A 323 -19.70 15.42 1.82
CA THR A 323 -20.40 16.25 0.82
C THR A 323 -19.82 16.15 -0.59
N HIS A 324 -18.59 15.65 -0.73
CA HIS A 324 -17.86 15.62 -2.01
C HIS A 324 -17.55 14.20 -2.53
N LEU A 325 -17.99 13.15 -1.82
CA LEU A 325 -17.70 11.77 -2.22
C LEU A 325 -18.24 11.45 -3.62
N VAL A 326 -17.38 10.84 -4.42
CA VAL A 326 -17.65 10.29 -5.75
C VAL A 326 -17.72 8.76 -5.68
N SER A 327 -16.82 8.12 -4.94
CA SER A 327 -16.84 6.68 -4.70
C SER A 327 -16.66 6.31 -3.23
N LEU A 328 -17.43 5.32 -2.79
CA LEU A 328 -17.36 4.73 -1.45
C LEU A 328 -17.22 3.22 -1.57
N HIS A 329 -16.11 2.67 -1.11
CA HIS A 329 -15.81 1.25 -1.11
C HIS A 329 -15.73 0.74 0.33
N LEU A 330 -16.49 -0.29 0.67
CA LEU A 330 -16.55 -0.89 2.00
C LEU A 330 -16.19 -2.36 1.89
N GLN A 331 -15.04 -2.74 2.43
CA GLN A 331 -14.50 -4.09 2.36
C GLN A 331 -14.73 -4.85 3.67
N TYR A 332 -15.41 -5.99 3.54
CA TYR A 332 -15.52 -7.02 4.56
C TYR A 332 -14.42 -8.04 4.31
N ARG A 333 -13.48 -8.16 5.25
CA ARG A 333 -12.47 -9.21 5.26
C ARG A 333 -12.93 -10.35 6.16
N PHE A 334 -13.19 -11.53 5.60
CA PHE A 334 -13.60 -12.70 6.37
C PHE A 334 -12.40 -13.35 7.06
N GLY A 335 -12.43 -13.32 8.39
CA GLY A 335 -11.49 -14.01 9.28
C GLY A 335 -11.99 -15.40 9.70
N SER A 336 -11.31 -15.98 10.70
CA SER A 336 -11.50 -17.38 11.10
C SER A 336 -12.81 -17.67 11.86
N LYS A 337 -13.46 -16.63 12.41
CA LYS A 337 -14.68 -16.77 13.24
C LYS A 337 -15.93 -16.13 12.63
N ARG A 338 -17.10 -16.66 13.03
CA ARG A 338 -18.45 -16.32 12.56
C ARG A 338 -19.02 -14.98 13.09
N SER A 339 -18.21 -14.12 13.72
CA SER A 339 -18.72 -12.88 14.31
C SER A 339 -18.84 -11.78 13.24
N PRO A 340 -19.94 -11.02 13.21
CA PRO A 340 -20.00 -9.82 12.38
C PRO A 340 -18.91 -8.83 12.85
N GLY A 341 -18.05 -8.41 11.93
CA GLY A 341 -16.96 -7.46 12.22
C GLY A 341 -17.46 -6.04 12.49
N ALA A 342 -16.52 -5.15 12.83
CA ALA A 342 -16.76 -3.72 13.05
C ALA A 342 -17.54 -3.06 11.89
N MET A 343 -17.34 -3.55 10.67
CA MET A 343 -17.98 -3.05 9.46
C MET A 343 -19.51 -3.15 9.50
N ARG A 344 -20.10 -4.13 10.22
CA ARG A 344 -21.56 -4.24 10.38
C ARG A 344 -22.17 -3.00 11.04
N ALA A 345 -21.51 -2.46 12.06
CA ALA A 345 -21.94 -1.25 12.75
C ALA A 345 -21.50 0.04 12.02
N TRP A 346 -20.30 0.02 11.44
CA TRP A 346 -19.73 1.17 10.72
C TRP A 346 -20.45 1.49 9.43
N MET A 347 -20.90 0.49 8.67
CA MET A 347 -21.49 0.69 7.36
C MET A 347 -22.73 1.59 7.39
N PRO A 348 -23.80 1.28 8.14
CA PRO A 348 -24.98 2.15 8.17
C PRO A 348 -24.63 3.55 8.70
N LEU A 349 -23.67 3.65 9.62
CA LEU A 349 -23.20 4.94 10.13
C LEU A 349 -22.50 5.77 9.05
N ILE A 350 -21.55 5.21 8.31
CA ILE A 350 -20.89 5.91 7.20
C ILE A 350 -21.92 6.35 6.17
N LEU A 351 -22.79 5.42 5.73
CA LEU A 351 -23.80 5.72 4.72
C LEU A 351 -24.74 6.84 5.16
N SER A 352 -25.14 6.88 6.44
CA SER A 352 -25.97 7.96 7.01
C SER A 352 -25.32 9.35 6.95
N ARG A 353 -23.99 9.41 6.87
CA ARG A 353 -23.20 10.64 6.78
C ARG A 353 -22.86 11.07 5.36
N VAL A 354 -23.14 10.23 4.37
CA VAL A 354 -22.96 10.60 2.97
C VAL A 354 -24.12 11.48 2.54
N ASN A 355 -23.80 12.74 2.22
CA ASN A 355 -24.72 13.74 1.69
C ASN A 355 -24.28 14.23 0.30
N SER A 356 -23.32 13.54 -0.31
CA SER A 356 -22.77 13.91 -1.60
C SER A 356 -23.75 13.62 -2.73
N LYS A 357 -24.10 14.66 -3.49
CA LYS A 357 -24.85 14.54 -4.76
C LYS A 357 -24.01 13.97 -5.90
N ASN A 358 -22.69 13.92 -5.70
CA ASN A 358 -21.73 13.43 -6.70
C ASN A 358 -21.41 11.95 -6.52
N LEU A 359 -22.02 11.26 -5.55
CA LEU A 359 -21.73 9.86 -5.29
C LEU A 359 -22.23 9.03 -6.48
N GLN A 360 -21.30 8.43 -7.21
CA GLN A 360 -21.57 7.62 -8.40
C GLN A 360 -21.43 6.13 -8.12
N GLU A 361 -20.55 5.74 -7.19
CA GLU A 361 -20.25 4.35 -6.91
C GLU A 361 -20.30 4.05 -5.40
N LEU A 362 -21.08 3.03 -5.04
CA LEU A 362 -21.01 2.35 -3.75
C LEU A 362 -20.59 0.90 -3.99
N LYS A 363 -19.40 0.52 -3.55
CA LYS A 363 -18.88 -0.83 -3.73
C LYS A 363 -18.76 -1.55 -2.40
N ILE A 364 -19.44 -2.68 -2.25
CA ILE A 364 -19.37 -3.54 -1.06
C ILE A 364 -18.52 -4.74 -1.42
N ILE A 365 -17.29 -4.78 -0.94
CA ILE A 365 -16.32 -5.82 -1.27
C ILE A 365 -16.42 -6.92 -0.22
N LEU A 366 -16.74 -8.13 -0.64
CA LEU A 366 -16.78 -9.33 0.18
C LEU A 366 -15.54 -10.15 -0.17
N GLY A 367 -14.52 -10.16 0.67
CA GLY A 367 -13.27 -10.88 0.41
C GLY A 367 -12.88 -11.81 1.55
N GLU A 368 -12.57 -13.07 1.23
CA GLU A 368 -12.06 -14.06 2.18
C GLU A 368 -10.53 -13.91 2.26
N GLU A 369 -9.95 -13.90 3.46
CA GLU A 369 -8.51 -14.14 3.65
C GLU A 369 -8.24 -15.57 4.15
N SER A 370 -9.27 -16.34 4.51
CA SER A 370 -9.09 -17.67 5.13
C SER A 370 -9.84 -18.76 4.38
N HIS A 371 -9.24 -19.95 4.25
CA HIS A 371 -9.82 -21.07 3.50
C HIS A 371 -10.99 -21.79 4.21
N TYR A 372 -11.53 -21.27 5.32
CA TYR A 372 -12.08 -22.18 6.33
C TYR A 372 -13.58 -22.16 6.63
N MET A 373 -14.43 -21.26 6.14
CA MET A 373 -15.85 -21.29 6.57
C MET A 373 -16.88 -20.92 5.51
N SER A 374 -18.07 -21.51 5.63
CA SER A 374 -19.28 -20.99 5.00
C SER A 374 -19.65 -19.67 5.66
N ILE A 375 -19.75 -18.61 4.86
CA ILE A 375 -20.09 -17.26 5.32
C ILE A 375 -21.60 -17.11 5.28
N ASP A 376 -22.21 -16.78 6.42
CA ASP A 376 -23.63 -16.41 6.46
C ASP A 376 -23.79 -14.91 6.15
N ILE A 377 -24.04 -14.60 4.88
CA ILE A 377 -24.24 -13.23 4.39
C ILE A 377 -25.35 -12.49 5.15
N SER A 378 -26.35 -13.22 5.66
CA SER A 378 -27.46 -12.61 6.40
C SER A 378 -27.02 -11.88 7.66
N ARG A 379 -25.87 -12.27 8.23
CA ARG A 379 -25.32 -11.69 9.46
C ARG A 379 -24.28 -10.60 9.22
N LEU A 380 -23.79 -10.44 7.98
CA LEU A 380 -22.72 -9.50 7.67
C LEU A 380 -23.18 -8.05 7.78
N LEU A 381 -24.41 -7.78 7.35
CA LEU A 381 -24.99 -6.45 7.28
C LEU A 381 -26.20 -6.38 8.20
N ASP A 382 -26.43 -5.21 8.78
CA ASP A 382 -27.78 -4.84 9.16
C ASP A 382 -28.54 -4.46 7.88
N TRP A 383 -29.18 -5.45 7.26
CA TRP A 383 -29.85 -5.29 5.97
C TRP A 383 -30.98 -4.26 6.02
N GLY A 384 -31.69 -4.15 7.14
CA GLY A 384 -32.78 -3.17 7.29
C GLY A 384 -32.23 -1.75 7.33
N ALA A 385 -31.21 -1.50 8.17
CA ALA A 385 -30.56 -0.19 8.22
C ALA A 385 -29.86 0.15 6.89
N PHE A 386 -29.21 -0.82 6.27
CA PHE A 386 -28.56 -0.66 4.97
C PHE A 386 -29.56 -0.27 3.87
N ASP A 387 -30.68 -0.98 3.75
CA ASP A 387 -31.70 -0.70 2.73
C ASP A 387 -32.27 0.72 2.86
N LEU A 388 -32.56 1.17 4.08
CA LEU A 388 -33.04 2.53 4.33
C LEU A 388 -32.01 3.59 3.93
N GLN A 389 -30.73 3.38 4.27
CA GLN A 389 -29.68 4.33 3.91
C GLN A 389 -29.40 4.31 2.40
N LEU A 390 -29.41 3.14 1.77
CA LEU A 390 -29.20 3.02 0.33
C LEU A 390 -30.34 3.70 -0.43
N ALA A 391 -31.60 3.45 -0.07
CA ALA A 391 -32.76 4.13 -0.66
C ALA A 391 -32.62 5.66 -0.58
N ARG A 392 -32.22 6.18 0.59
CA ARG A 392 -31.93 7.62 0.77
C ARG A 392 -30.81 8.12 -0.13
N LEU A 393 -29.73 7.35 -0.30
CA LEU A 393 -28.63 7.75 -1.18
C LEU A 393 -29.04 7.75 -2.65
N CYS A 394 -29.90 6.82 -3.08
CA CYS A 394 -30.43 6.79 -4.44
C CYS A 394 -31.36 7.97 -4.74
N THR A 395 -32.13 8.45 -3.74
CA THR A 395 -32.94 9.66 -3.93
C THR A 395 -32.08 10.93 -4.01
N VAL A 396 -30.97 11.00 -3.26
CA VAL A 396 -30.02 12.12 -3.30
C VAL A 396 -29.13 12.09 -4.54
N SER A 397 -28.72 10.90 -4.98
CA SER A 397 -27.88 10.67 -6.16
C SER A 397 -28.49 9.61 -7.08
N PRO A 398 -29.33 10.02 -8.05
CA PRO A 398 -29.98 9.10 -9.00
C PRO A 398 -29.00 8.36 -9.94
N ARG A 399 -27.74 8.81 -10.00
CA ARG A 399 -26.68 8.18 -10.80
C ARG A 399 -25.93 7.09 -10.03
N LEU A 400 -26.24 6.89 -8.75
CA LEU A 400 -25.57 5.92 -7.89
C LEU A 400 -25.73 4.49 -8.43
N VAL A 401 -24.59 3.83 -8.59
CA VAL A 401 -24.48 2.39 -8.85
C VAL A 401 -23.96 1.72 -7.59
N THR A 402 -24.68 0.68 -7.14
CA THR A 402 -24.25 -0.14 -6.00
C THR A 402 -23.79 -1.51 -6.47
N LEU A 403 -22.56 -1.87 -6.16
CA LEU A 403 -21.95 -3.14 -6.57
C LEU A 403 -21.55 -3.97 -5.35
N PHE A 404 -22.08 -5.17 -5.24
CA PHE A 404 -21.56 -6.19 -4.35
C PHE A 404 -20.46 -6.95 -5.08
N HIS A 405 -19.21 -6.78 -4.67
CA HIS A 405 -18.07 -7.43 -5.29
C HIS A 405 -17.60 -8.61 -4.45
N VAL A 406 -17.84 -9.83 -4.92
CA VAL A 406 -17.38 -11.06 -4.31
C VAL A 406 -15.97 -11.36 -4.82
N LYS A 407 -14.95 -11.11 -4.00
CA LYS A 407 -13.56 -11.43 -4.33
C LYS A 407 -13.26 -12.90 -4.00
N PRO A 408 -12.60 -13.65 -4.91
CA PRO A 408 -12.11 -14.99 -4.62
C PRO A 408 -11.04 -14.94 -3.53
N PRO A 409 -11.05 -15.94 -2.64
CA PRO A 409 -10.20 -17.12 -2.80
C PRO A 409 -11.02 -18.42 -2.69
N CYS A 410 -12.33 -18.31 -2.92
CA CYS A 410 -13.27 -19.40 -2.84
C CYS A 410 -12.97 -20.38 -3.98
N THR A 411 -12.62 -21.63 -3.66
CA THR A 411 -12.72 -22.72 -4.63
C THR A 411 -14.08 -22.65 -5.35
N LYS A 412 -14.17 -23.11 -6.60
CA LYS A 412 -15.43 -23.08 -7.37
C LYS A 412 -16.64 -23.60 -6.58
N SER A 413 -16.45 -24.59 -5.72
CA SER A 413 -17.45 -25.16 -4.81
C SER A 413 -18.04 -24.19 -3.77
N LYS A 414 -17.30 -23.15 -3.36
CA LYS A 414 -17.73 -22.13 -2.39
C LYS A 414 -18.28 -20.87 -3.04
N LEU A 415 -17.80 -20.53 -4.25
CA LEU A 415 -18.24 -19.33 -4.95
C LEU A 415 -19.72 -19.39 -5.31
N VAL A 416 -20.19 -20.51 -5.88
CA VAL A 416 -21.58 -20.65 -6.33
C VAL A 416 -22.58 -20.45 -5.18
N PRO A 417 -22.46 -21.13 -4.02
CA PRO A 417 -23.33 -20.87 -2.87
C PRO A 417 -23.31 -19.41 -2.39
N LEU A 418 -22.13 -18.77 -2.39
CA LEU A 418 -21.96 -17.39 -1.94
C LEU A 418 -22.64 -16.41 -2.91
N VAL A 419 -22.50 -16.63 -4.22
CA VAL A 419 -23.17 -15.84 -5.27
C VAL A 419 -24.69 -16.01 -5.19
N THR A 420 -25.18 -17.24 -5.04
CA THR A 420 -26.61 -17.53 -4.87
C THR A 420 -27.16 -16.85 -3.62
N GLN A 421 -26.51 -17.02 -2.47
CA GLN A 421 -26.95 -16.39 -1.22
C GLN A 421 -26.89 -14.87 -1.31
N SER A 422 -25.85 -14.28 -1.93
CA SER A 422 -25.76 -12.83 -2.15
C SER A 422 -26.93 -12.34 -2.99
N THR A 423 -27.23 -13.06 -4.08
CA THR A 423 -28.33 -12.75 -5.01
C THR A 423 -29.67 -12.77 -4.29
N ASP A 424 -29.95 -13.84 -3.54
CA ASP A 424 -31.20 -14.00 -2.79
C ASP A 424 -31.34 -12.91 -1.73
N MET A 425 -30.27 -12.59 -1.01
CA MET A 425 -30.27 -11.53 0.01
C MET A 425 -30.53 -10.15 -0.60
N ILE A 426 -29.86 -9.80 -1.69
CA ILE A 426 -30.07 -8.52 -2.40
C ILE A 426 -31.50 -8.42 -2.92
N ARG A 427 -32.04 -9.50 -3.51
CA ARG A 427 -33.41 -9.52 -4.03
C ARG A 427 -34.46 -9.49 -2.95
N THR A 428 -34.23 -10.09 -1.78
CA THR A 428 -35.26 -10.18 -0.73
C THR A 428 -35.19 -9.06 0.30
N ARG A 429 -34.00 -8.50 0.56
CA ARG A 429 -33.79 -7.57 1.69
C ARG A 429 -33.65 -6.10 1.32
N LEU A 430 -33.82 -5.72 0.05
CA LEU A 430 -33.74 -4.33 -0.40
C LEU A 430 -35.06 -3.74 -0.94
N PRO A 431 -36.21 -3.88 -0.25
CA PRO A 431 -37.49 -3.38 -0.75
C PRO A 431 -37.53 -1.85 -0.90
N HIS A 432 -36.94 -1.07 0.01
CA HIS A 432 -36.98 0.39 -0.07
C HIS A 432 -36.06 0.90 -1.19
N SER A 433 -34.88 0.31 -1.33
CA SER A 433 -33.94 0.65 -2.41
C SER A 433 -34.55 0.34 -3.77
N ARG A 434 -35.26 -0.79 -3.91
CA ARG A 434 -36.02 -1.09 -5.13
C ARG A 434 -37.08 -0.03 -5.42
N ALA A 435 -37.87 0.37 -4.41
CA ALA A 435 -38.88 1.40 -4.57
C ALA A 435 -38.27 2.77 -4.97
N ALA A 436 -37.04 3.05 -4.53
CA ALA A 436 -36.28 4.24 -4.89
C ALA A 436 -35.56 4.15 -6.26
N GLY A 437 -35.70 3.03 -7.00
CA GLY A 437 -35.05 2.84 -8.30
C GLY A 437 -33.54 2.61 -8.21
N ALA A 438 -33.06 1.99 -7.13
CA ALA A 438 -31.64 1.71 -6.93
C ALA A 438 -31.09 0.74 -7.99
N LYS A 439 -29.96 1.09 -8.60
CA LYS A 439 -29.21 0.20 -9.51
C LYS A 439 -28.25 -0.66 -8.71
N VAL A 440 -28.61 -1.93 -8.50
CA VAL A 440 -27.81 -2.85 -7.67
C VAL A 440 -27.33 -4.02 -8.52
N GLY A 441 -26.01 -4.22 -8.55
CA GLY A 441 -25.36 -5.33 -9.23
C GLY A 441 -24.53 -6.20 -8.30
N LEU A 442 -24.36 -7.46 -8.68
CA LEU A 442 -23.43 -8.42 -8.08
C LEU A 442 -22.31 -8.69 -9.07
N MET A 443 -21.07 -8.44 -8.65
CA MET A 443 -19.85 -8.62 -9.42
C MET A 443 -19.05 -9.78 -8.82
N TYR A 444 -18.66 -10.75 -9.65
CA TYR A 444 -17.85 -11.90 -9.24
C TYR A 444 -16.93 -12.33 -10.39
N LEU A 445 -15.81 -12.97 -10.05
CA LEU A 445 -14.91 -13.58 -11.04
C LEU A 445 -15.43 -14.95 -11.44
N GLU A 446 -15.61 -15.18 -12.73
CA GLU A 446 -15.96 -16.50 -13.26
C GLU A 446 -14.68 -17.32 -13.41
N PHE A 447 -14.60 -18.48 -12.74
CA PHE A 447 -13.44 -19.37 -12.86
C PHE A 447 -13.40 -20.00 -14.25
N VAL A 448 -12.55 -19.49 -15.14
CA VAL A 448 -12.31 -20.07 -16.48
C VAL A 448 -11.13 -21.04 -16.41
N SER A 449 -11.37 -22.24 -15.87
CA SER A 449 -10.44 -23.40 -15.87
C SER A 449 -9.11 -23.21 -15.13
N GLU A 450 -8.71 -24.21 -14.33
CA GLU A 450 -7.50 -24.19 -13.48
C GLU A 450 -6.15 -24.11 -14.25
N TYR A 451 -6.17 -24.05 -15.58
CA TYR A 451 -4.99 -24.23 -16.43
C TYR A 451 -4.61 -23.02 -17.31
N TYR A 452 -5.35 -21.90 -17.26
CA TYR A 452 -5.01 -20.72 -18.03
C TYR A 452 -4.85 -19.48 -17.14
N VAL A 453 -3.65 -18.91 -17.14
CA VAL A 453 -3.36 -17.56 -16.61
C VAL A 453 -3.87 -16.54 -17.63
N SER A 454 -5.18 -16.55 -17.87
CA SER A 454 -5.90 -15.52 -18.61
C SER A 454 -6.53 -14.58 -17.59
N GLU A 455 -6.61 -13.29 -17.89
CA GLU A 455 -7.43 -12.37 -17.11
C GLU A 455 -8.87 -12.91 -17.08
N ASP A 456 -9.29 -13.46 -15.93
CA ASP A 456 -10.62 -14.03 -15.79
C ASP A 456 -11.67 -12.94 -16.04
N PRO A 457 -12.67 -13.17 -16.91
CA PRO A 457 -13.69 -12.19 -17.19
C PRO A 457 -14.49 -11.91 -15.90
N ILE A 458 -14.51 -10.64 -15.52
CA ILE A 458 -15.36 -10.16 -14.43
C ILE A 458 -16.80 -10.15 -14.94
N GLN A 459 -17.66 -11.00 -14.35
CA GLN A 459 -19.09 -10.96 -14.61
C GLN A 459 -19.79 -9.97 -13.67
N THR A 460 -20.76 -9.23 -14.20
CA THR A 460 -21.65 -8.38 -13.41
C THR A 460 -23.10 -8.74 -13.72
N GLN A 461 -23.83 -9.16 -12.68
CA GLN A 461 -25.25 -9.47 -12.75
C GLN A 461 -26.05 -8.31 -12.12
N TRP A 462 -26.89 -7.63 -12.90
CA TRP A 462 -27.80 -6.60 -12.38
C TRP A 462 -29.04 -7.25 -11.75
N LEU A 463 -29.40 -6.80 -10.55
CA LEU A 463 -30.42 -7.43 -9.72
C LEU A 463 -31.62 -6.53 -9.39
N LEU A 464 -31.42 -5.21 -9.38
CA LEU A 464 -32.46 -4.18 -9.16
C LEU A 464 -32.34 -3.08 -10.21
#